data_AF-A0A1B9AF00-F1
#
_entry.id   AF-A0A1B9AF00-F1
#
_cell.length_a   1.000
_cell.length_b   1.000
_cell.length_c   1.000
_cell.angle_alpha   90.00
_cell.angle_beta   90.00
_cell.angle_gamma   90.00
#
_symmetry.space_group_name_H-M   'P 1'
#
loop_
_entity.id
_entity.type
_entity.pdbx_description
1 polymer ?
#
loop_
_entity_poly.entity_id
_entity_poly.type
_entity_poly.pdbx_seq_one_letter_code
_entity_poly.pdbx_strand_id
1 'polypeptide(L)'
;MTKFFIKLKSALFTTLALGVITLFIPNFLSGSVGSTIFVFGIMLLVAMIGNMVVAIPVSYFSDFLTRRLGAFRFPVAGLIHIAIGLLPVLIIDEVAFYSIAAAFLFFLFTEWQQAGKKIAFTWKPAISFISVVSVAAAAIVSVPSLVNRFQERTHNAYMIPKGFEGEIKILHDMKNAPQEKTADGYDVITINESGYGLSAEPLDSSLIEDKYFFVDENGDREEIEKLCVSVGDRKAIGGEGYEYTYETLYVTSNKCGQVFRENGEKYFGERLQIEEILFREGLAEMNDYGYTIHSQK
;
A
#
# COMPACT_ATOMS: atom_id res chain seq x y z
N MET A 1 40.71 4.30 2.49
CA MET A 1 39.46 4.05 1.73
C MET A 1 38.76 5.39 1.57
N THR A 2 38.37 5.81 0.37
CA THR A 2 37.71 7.12 0.18
C THR A 2 36.32 7.09 0.82
N LYS A 3 35.80 8.26 1.26
CA LYS A 3 34.46 8.38 1.87
C LYS A 3 33.36 7.80 0.96
N PHE A 4 33.55 7.90 -0.36
CA PHE A 4 32.67 7.32 -1.36
C PHE A 4 32.55 5.79 -1.23
N PHE A 5 33.68 5.06 -1.14
CA PHE A 5 33.65 3.61 -1.00
C PHE A 5 33.01 3.13 0.31
N ILE A 6 33.13 3.90 1.39
CA ILE A 6 32.45 3.58 2.66
C ILE A 6 30.94 3.63 2.48
N LYS A 7 30.42 4.70 1.86
CA LYS A 7 28.97 4.85 1.61
C LYS A 7 28.45 3.80 0.63
N LEU A 8 29.22 3.48 -0.41
CA LEU A 8 28.88 2.42 -1.36
C LEU A 8 28.80 1.03 -0.69
N LYS A 9 29.77 0.69 0.17
CA LYS A 9 29.73 -0.55 0.95
C LYS A 9 28.57 -0.58 1.94
N SER A 10 28.28 0.56 2.56
CA SER A 10 27.14 0.70 3.48
C SER A 10 25.82 0.48 2.74
N ALA A 11 25.67 1.00 1.52
CA ALA A 11 24.52 0.70 0.67
C ALA A 11 24.37 -0.81 0.44
N LEU A 12 25.45 -1.49 0.05
CA LEU A 12 25.44 -2.93 -0.19
C LEU A 12 25.08 -3.73 1.07
N PHE A 13 25.71 -3.43 2.21
CA PHE A 13 25.40 -4.11 3.48
C PHE A 13 23.97 -3.86 3.94
N THR A 14 23.46 -2.65 3.76
CA THR A 14 22.07 -2.32 4.07
C THR A 14 21.10 -3.12 3.23
N THR A 15 21.30 -3.14 1.90
CA THR A 15 20.48 -3.91 0.96
C THR A 15 20.46 -5.40 1.33
N LEU A 16 21.64 -5.99 1.60
CA LEU A 16 21.73 -7.39 2.00
C LEU A 16 21.07 -7.66 3.36
N ALA A 17 21.28 -6.78 4.34
CA ALA A 17 20.68 -6.92 5.66
C ALA A 17 19.15 -6.84 5.60
N LEU A 18 18.60 -5.90 4.80
CA LEU A 18 17.16 -5.81 4.59
C LEU A 18 16.61 -7.05 3.89
N GLY A 19 17.31 -7.58 2.89
CA GLY A 19 16.94 -8.85 2.27
C GLY A 19 16.85 -9.98 3.31
N VAL A 20 17.88 -10.12 4.15
CA VAL A 20 17.87 -11.11 5.24
C VAL A 20 16.69 -10.89 6.19
N ILE A 21 16.41 -9.64 6.59
CA ILE A 21 15.28 -9.30 7.46
C ILE A 21 13.94 -9.70 6.80
N THR A 22 13.78 -9.46 5.50
CA THR A 22 12.57 -9.85 4.75
C THR A 22 12.29 -11.36 4.86
N LEU A 23 13.33 -12.21 4.87
CA LEU A 23 13.16 -13.67 5.01
C LEU A 23 12.56 -14.09 6.36
N PHE A 24 12.62 -13.23 7.38
CA PHE A 24 12.02 -13.47 8.69
C PHE A 24 10.60 -12.93 8.82
N ILE A 25 10.06 -12.27 7.78
CA ILE A 25 8.66 -11.83 7.79
C ILE A 25 7.75 -13.08 7.76
N PRO A 26 6.78 -13.19 8.69
CA PRO A 26 5.85 -14.31 8.72
C PRO A 26 5.19 -14.52 7.35
N ASN A 27 5.05 -15.78 6.94
CA ASN A 27 4.45 -16.17 5.66
C ASN A 27 5.20 -15.72 4.39
N PHE A 28 6.36 -15.05 4.49
CA PHE A 28 7.12 -14.70 3.28
C PHE A 28 7.55 -15.94 2.47
N LEU A 29 7.87 -17.03 3.16
CA LEU A 29 8.28 -18.30 2.58
C LEU A 29 7.13 -19.25 2.25
N SER A 30 5.85 -18.86 2.47
CA SER A 30 4.70 -19.74 2.21
C SER A 30 4.23 -19.74 0.75
N GLY A 31 4.75 -18.84 -0.08
CA GLY A 31 4.49 -18.81 -1.52
C GLY A 31 5.20 -19.93 -2.30
N SER A 32 4.93 -20.02 -3.61
CA SER A 32 5.73 -20.88 -4.47
C SER A 32 7.19 -20.42 -4.47
N VAL A 33 8.14 -21.37 -4.56
CA VAL A 33 9.58 -21.04 -4.57
C VAL A 33 9.92 -20.01 -5.64
N GLY A 34 9.33 -20.14 -6.83
CA GLY A 34 9.51 -19.18 -7.92
C GLY A 34 9.02 -17.77 -7.57
N SER A 35 7.80 -17.65 -7.04
CA SER A 35 7.23 -16.37 -6.62
C SER A 35 8.03 -15.71 -5.48
N THR A 36 8.46 -16.49 -4.49
CA THR A 36 9.23 -15.96 -3.35
C THR A 36 10.58 -15.42 -3.79
N ILE A 37 11.30 -16.15 -4.68
CA ILE A 37 12.58 -15.68 -5.23
C ILE A 37 12.39 -14.39 -6.04
N PHE A 38 11.32 -14.32 -6.85
CA PHE A 38 11.03 -13.15 -7.66
C PHE A 38 10.75 -11.91 -6.79
N VAL A 39 9.85 -12.01 -5.81
CA VAL A 39 9.53 -10.91 -4.88
C VAL A 39 10.78 -10.50 -4.09
N PHE A 40 11.54 -11.46 -3.58
CA PHE A 40 12.79 -11.19 -2.88
C PHE A 40 13.80 -10.42 -3.75
N GLY A 41 13.95 -10.82 -5.03
CA GLY A 41 14.80 -10.15 -5.99
C GLY A 41 14.38 -8.70 -6.26
N ILE A 42 13.08 -8.45 -6.41
CA ILE A 42 12.54 -7.10 -6.57
C ILE A 42 12.82 -6.26 -5.33
N MET A 43 12.55 -6.78 -4.13
CA MET A 43 12.78 -6.04 -2.87
C MET A 43 14.25 -5.66 -2.71
N LEU A 44 15.18 -6.57 -3.02
CA LEU A 44 16.62 -6.27 -3.02
C LEU A 44 16.98 -5.18 -4.02
N LEU A 45 16.41 -5.22 -5.22
CA LEU A 45 16.67 -4.22 -6.26
C LEU A 45 16.15 -2.85 -5.84
N VAL A 46 14.92 -2.77 -5.34
CA VAL A 46 14.31 -1.53 -4.80
C VAL A 46 15.16 -0.97 -3.66
N ALA A 47 15.59 -1.82 -2.72
CA ALA A 47 16.46 -1.41 -1.63
C ALA A 47 17.81 -0.90 -2.11
N MET A 48 18.41 -1.55 -3.11
CA MET A 48 19.66 -1.11 -3.73
C MET A 48 19.51 0.27 -4.37
N ILE A 49 18.46 0.48 -5.15
CA ILE A 49 18.16 1.78 -5.76
C ILE A 49 17.95 2.84 -4.67
N GLY A 50 17.10 2.57 -3.68
CA GLY A 50 16.84 3.49 -2.57
C GLY A 50 18.13 3.87 -1.82
N ASN A 51 18.98 2.90 -1.50
CA ASN A 51 20.24 3.17 -0.82
C ASN A 51 21.21 3.98 -1.68
N MET A 52 21.29 3.71 -2.99
CA MET A 52 22.19 4.43 -3.89
C MET A 52 21.71 5.85 -4.22
N VAL A 53 20.43 6.00 -4.53
CA VAL A 53 19.82 7.26 -5.00
C VAL A 53 19.44 8.18 -3.85
N VAL A 54 19.01 7.62 -2.71
CA VAL A 54 18.54 8.41 -1.56
C VAL A 54 19.56 8.41 -0.42
N ALA A 55 19.95 7.24 0.09
CA ALA A 55 20.74 7.18 1.31
C ALA A 55 22.16 7.75 1.16
N ILE A 56 22.84 7.54 0.01
CA ILE A 56 24.17 8.11 -0.24
C ILE A 56 24.13 9.66 -0.25
N PRO A 57 23.26 10.33 -1.04
CA PRO A 57 23.13 11.78 -0.97
C PRO A 57 22.77 12.31 0.42
N VAL A 58 21.79 11.69 1.10
CA VAL A 58 21.40 12.04 2.47
C VAL A 58 22.58 11.95 3.42
N SER A 59 23.41 10.93 3.27
CA SER A 59 24.60 10.75 4.10
C SER A 59 25.64 11.85 3.86
N TYR A 60 25.85 12.30 2.61
CA TYR A 60 26.73 13.45 2.34
C TYR A 60 26.17 14.75 2.90
N PHE A 61 24.86 14.96 2.74
CA PHE A 61 24.16 16.11 3.30
C PHE A 61 24.25 16.15 4.83
N SER A 62 24.01 15.01 5.47
CA SER A 62 24.17 14.81 6.92
C SER A 62 25.60 15.09 7.38
N ASP A 63 26.63 14.56 6.69
CA ASP A 63 28.03 14.85 7.01
C ASP A 63 28.34 16.35 6.89
N PHE A 64 27.79 17.03 5.88
CA PHE A 64 27.97 18.46 5.67
C PHE A 64 27.37 19.30 6.80
N LEU A 65 26.13 18.99 7.21
CA LEU A 65 25.44 19.70 8.29
C LEU A 65 26.07 19.42 9.66
N THR A 66 26.55 18.20 9.90
CA THR A 66 27.00 17.77 11.23
C THR A 66 28.49 18.01 11.49
N ARG A 67 29.27 18.44 10.48
CA ARG A 67 30.74 18.55 10.55
C ARG A 67 31.28 19.42 11.71
N ARG A 68 30.49 20.36 12.24
CA ARG A 68 30.88 21.27 13.33
C ARG A 68 30.32 20.88 14.71
N LEU A 69 29.57 19.79 14.81
CA LEU A 69 28.79 19.45 16.01
C LEU A 69 29.54 18.62 17.07
N GLY A 70 30.80 18.26 16.81
CA GLY A 70 31.63 17.53 17.77
C GLY A 70 30.95 16.26 18.30
N ALA A 71 30.70 16.21 19.61
CA ALA A 71 30.07 15.07 20.27
C ALA A 71 28.60 14.81 19.84
N PHE A 72 27.88 15.85 19.36
CA PHE A 72 26.51 15.73 18.88
C PHE A 72 26.41 15.31 17.41
N ARG A 73 27.55 15.13 16.72
CA ARG A 73 27.57 14.72 15.31
C ARG A 73 26.77 13.43 15.08
N PHE A 74 27.02 12.40 15.88
CA PHE A 74 26.39 11.09 15.73
C PHE A 74 24.86 11.13 15.90
N PRO A 75 24.29 11.64 17.02
CA PRO A 75 22.84 11.64 17.20
C PRO A 75 22.12 12.51 16.18
N VAL A 76 22.68 13.67 15.81
CA VAL A 76 22.07 14.55 14.81
C VAL A 76 22.12 13.94 13.41
N ALA A 77 23.22 13.26 13.05
CA ALA A 77 23.31 12.53 11.79
C ALA A 77 22.27 11.40 11.72
N GLY A 78 22.09 10.65 12.80
CA GLY A 78 21.07 9.61 12.89
C GLY A 78 19.66 10.16 12.71
N LEU A 79 19.35 11.29 13.37
CA LEU A 79 18.06 11.97 13.24
C LEU A 79 17.78 12.43 11.81
N ILE A 80 18.78 12.97 11.09
CA ILE A 80 18.62 13.36 9.68
C ILE A 80 18.25 12.15 8.82
N HIS A 81 18.92 11.00 8.99
CA HIS A 81 18.61 9.80 8.21
C HIS A 81 17.20 9.29 8.52
N ILE A 82 16.82 9.21 9.80
CA ILE A 82 15.49 8.73 10.21
C ILE A 82 14.39 9.67 9.69
N ALA A 83 14.59 11.00 9.77
CA ALA A 83 13.63 11.98 9.27
C ALA A 83 13.40 11.84 7.76
N ILE A 84 14.47 11.65 6.96
CA ILE A 84 14.33 11.40 5.52
C ILE A 84 13.71 10.03 5.25
N GLY A 85 14.07 9.01 6.04
CA GLY A 85 13.48 7.68 5.96
C GLY A 85 11.99 7.65 6.29
N LEU A 86 11.46 8.66 6.99
CA LEU A 86 10.04 8.80 7.30
C LEU A 86 9.24 9.47 6.18
N LEU A 87 9.87 10.23 5.28
CA LEU A 87 9.18 10.97 4.21
C LEU A 87 8.33 10.08 3.28
N PRO A 88 8.73 8.85 2.92
CA PRO A 88 7.91 7.98 2.08
C PRO A 88 6.51 7.70 2.65
N VAL A 89 6.30 7.79 3.97
CA VAL A 89 4.99 7.64 4.62
C VAL A 89 3.94 8.59 4.03
N LEU A 90 4.36 9.74 3.52
CA LEU A 90 3.45 10.75 2.95
C LEU A 90 2.92 10.37 1.57
N ILE A 91 3.48 9.33 0.94
CA ILE A 91 3.18 8.96 -0.46
C ILE A 91 2.81 7.48 -0.57
N ILE A 92 3.55 6.59 0.13
CA ILE A 92 3.44 5.13 0.01
C ILE A 92 3.64 4.53 1.41
N ASP A 93 2.57 4.04 2.04
CA ASP A 93 2.62 3.48 3.39
C ASP A 93 3.22 2.09 3.44
N GLU A 94 3.10 1.31 2.36
CA GLU A 94 3.60 -0.06 2.30
C GLU A 94 5.14 -0.11 2.41
N VAL A 95 5.82 1.00 2.07
CA VAL A 95 7.28 1.11 2.16
C VAL A 95 7.76 1.90 3.40
N ALA A 96 6.85 2.40 4.23
CA ALA A 96 7.17 3.25 5.39
C ALA A 96 8.13 2.56 6.36
N PHE A 97 7.76 1.38 6.85
CA PHE A 97 8.61 0.63 7.79
C PHE A 97 9.95 0.24 7.16
N TYR A 98 9.92 -0.12 5.88
CA TYR A 98 11.10 -0.54 5.13
C TYR A 98 12.10 0.61 4.94
N SER A 99 11.61 1.80 4.61
CA SER A 99 12.43 3.00 4.38
C SER A 99 13.07 3.52 5.67
N ILE A 100 12.35 3.52 6.79
CA ILE A 100 12.91 3.86 8.11
C ILE A 100 14.02 2.87 8.49
N ALA A 101 13.76 1.56 8.33
CA ALA A 101 14.74 0.52 8.62
C ALA A 101 15.98 0.65 7.72
N ALA A 102 15.79 0.91 6.43
CA ALA A 102 16.87 1.15 5.47
C ALA A 102 17.73 2.34 5.86
N ALA A 103 17.11 3.49 6.17
CA ALA A 103 17.82 4.69 6.58
C ALA A 103 18.62 4.48 7.88
N PHE A 104 18.03 3.79 8.85
CA PHE A 104 18.68 3.46 10.11
C PHE A 104 19.87 2.51 9.93
N LEU A 105 19.70 1.40 9.19
CA LEU A 105 20.77 0.44 8.91
C LEU A 105 21.90 1.08 8.09
N PHE A 106 21.56 1.88 7.08
CA PHE A 106 22.55 2.60 6.28
C PHE A 106 23.40 3.52 7.13
N PHE A 107 22.76 4.28 8.02
CA PHE A 107 23.44 5.14 8.98
C PHE A 107 24.39 4.32 9.87
N LEU A 108 23.91 3.23 10.47
CA LEU A 108 24.74 2.39 11.33
C LEU A 108 25.95 1.79 10.60
N PHE A 109 25.76 1.24 9.40
CA PHE A 109 26.88 0.67 8.62
C PHE A 109 27.88 1.74 8.18
N THR A 110 27.40 2.95 7.90
CA THR A 110 28.26 4.09 7.54
C THR A 110 29.10 4.52 8.74
N GLU A 111 28.47 4.74 9.89
CA GLU A 111 29.17 5.14 11.12
C GLU A 111 30.15 4.07 11.60
N TRP A 112 29.75 2.79 11.55
CA TRP A 112 30.62 1.67 11.92
C TRP A 112 31.88 1.61 11.07
N GLN A 113 31.74 1.75 9.75
CA GLN A 113 32.89 1.76 8.83
C GLN A 113 33.76 3.02 8.97
N GLN A 114 33.17 4.17 9.31
CA GLN A 114 33.90 5.41 9.57
C GLN A 114 34.65 5.38 10.91
N ALA A 115 34.10 4.74 11.94
CA ALA A 115 34.71 4.62 13.25
C ALA A 115 35.98 3.74 13.24
N GLY A 116 36.05 2.75 12.35
CA GLY A 116 37.19 1.84 12.21
C GLY A 116 37.52 1.12 13.53
N LYS A 117 38.80 0.90 13.82
CA LYS A 117 39.27 0.21 15.06
C LYS A 117 39.23 1.09 16.33
N LYS A 118 38.67 2.31 16.26
CA LYS A 118 38.75 3.31 17.34
C LYS A 118 37.51 3.37 18.24
N ILE A 119 36.75 2.28 18.35
CA ILE A 119 35.64 2.21 19.30
C ILE A 119 36.23 1.88 20.68
N ALA A 120 36.66 2.91 21.41
CA ALA A 120 36.93 2.77 22.83
C ALA A 120 35.57 2.68 23.55
N PHE A 121 35.32 1.55 24.22
CA PHE A 121 34.09 1.32 24.97
C PHE A 121 33.99 2.31 26.14
N THR A 122 33.26 3.40 25.92
CA THR A 122 33.00 4.46 26.89
C THR A 122 31.49 4.73 26.91
N TRP A 123 30.98 5.31 27.99
CA TRP A 123 29.54 5.52 28.19
C TRP A 123 28.91 6.54 27.22
N LYS A 124 29.71 7.50 26.70
CA LYS A 124 29.20 8.58 25.82
C LYS A 124 28.72 8.06 24.45
N PRO A 125 29.47 7.23 23.71
CA PRO A 125 28.97 6.56 22.50
C PRO A 125 27.72 5.70 22.74
N ALA A 126 27.62 5.05 23.90
CA ALA A 126 26.46 4.22 24.24
C ALA A 126 25.19 5.05 24.36
N ILE A 127 25.24 6.21 25.04
CA ILE A 127 24.09 7.13 25.14
C ILE A 127 23.69 7.65 23.76
N SER A 128 24.65 8.08 22.94
CA SER A 128 24.37 8.55 21.58
C SER A 128 23.70 7.46 20.74
N PHE A 129 24.17 6.20 20.83
CA PHE A 129 23.55 5.07 20.14
C PHE A 129 22.12 4.83 20.63
N ILE A 130 21.89 4.77 21.93
CA ILE A 130 20.56 4.60 22.52
C ILE A 130 19.62 5.71 22.04
N SER A 131 20.08 6.96 22.00
CA SER A 131 19.24 8.08 21.55
C SER A 131 18.76 7.92 20.10
N VAL A 132 19.64 7.46 19.19
CA VAL A 132 19.26 7.23 17.78
C VAL A 132 18.30 6.03 17.67
N VAL A 133 18.56 4.96 18.43
CA VAL A 133 17.66 3.79 18.49
C VAL A 133 16.27 4.19 18.98
N SER A 134 16.19 5.01 20.05
CA SER A 134 14.92 5.50 20.58
C SER A 134 14.16 6.35 19.55
N VAL A 135 14.86 7.21 18.79
CA VAL A 135 14.24 8.00 17.71
C VAL A 135 13.76 7.11 16.58
N ALA A 136 14.53 6.09 16.17
CA ALA A 136 14.12 5.14 15.14
C ALA A 136 12.89 4.34 15.58
N ALA A 137 12.85 3.88 16.83
CA ALA A 137 11.71 3.19 17.39
C ALA A 137 10.47 4.09 17.45
N ALA A 138 10.62 5.35 17.89
CA ALA A 138 9.54 6.32 17.90
C ALA A 138 9.01 6.61 16.49
N ALA A 139 9.89 6.71 15.49
CA ALA A 139 9.51 6.87 14.08
C ALA A 139 8.66 5.68 13.61
N ILE A 140 9.10 4.44 13.87
CA ILE A 140 8.35 3.22 13.54
C ILE A 140 6.97 3.22 14.21
N VAL A 141 6.89 3.51 15.51
CA VAL A 141 5.63 3.55 16.27
C VAL A 141 4.69 4.65 15.75
N SER A 142 5.23 5.74 15.21
CA SER A 142 4.42 6.85 14.68
C SER A 142 3.79 6.56 13.31
N VAL A 143 4.28 5.56 12.57
CA VAL A 143 3.84 5.27 11.19
C VAL A 143 2.31 5.12 11.09
N PRO A 144 1.62 4.29 11.89
CA PRO A 144 0.17 4.13 11.77
C PRO A 144 -0.60 5.45 11.97
N SER A 145 -0.14 6.30 12.89
CA SER A 145 -0.76 7.60 13.15
C SER A 145 -0.52 8.61 12.02
N LEU A 146 0.66 8.58 11.40
CA LEU A 146 1.00 9.43 10.28
C LEU A 146 0.25 9.01 9.02
N VAL A 147 0.22 7.70 8.73
CA VAL A 147 -0.59 7.10 7.66
C VAL A 147 -2.05 7.53 7.79
N ASN A 148 -2.63 7.37 8.99
CA ASN A 148 -4.01 7.79 9.27
C ASN A 148 -4.26 9.30 9.08
N ARG A 149 -3.23 10.15 9.14
CA ARG A 149 -3.39 11.60 9.03
C ARG A 149 -3.14 12.11 7.61
N PHE A 150 -2.23 11.49 6.87
CA PHE A 150 -1.68 12.07 5.64
C PHE A 150 -2.08 11.32 4.37
N GLN A 151 -2.53 10.08 4.46
CA GLN A 151 -3.02 9.37 3.28
C GLN A 151 -4.50 9.61 3.07
N GLU A 152 -4.85 9.90 1.81
CA GLU A 152 -6.23 9.89 1.36
C GLU A 152 -6.80 8.48 1.50
N ARG A 153 -8.11 8.41 1.71
CA ARG A 153 -8.83 7.15 1.93
C ARG A 153 -10.01 7.11 0.99
N THR A 154 -10.36 5.92 0.54
CA THR A 154 -11.61 5.73 -0.20
C THR A 154 -12.78 5.95 0.76
N HIS A 155 -13.76 6.73 0.32
CA HIS A 155 -14.96 7.03 1.10
C HIS A 155 -16.20 6.52 0.35
N ASN A 156 -16.21 5.24 -0.04
CA ASN A 156 -17.38 4.66 -0.69
C ASN A 156 -18.32 4.01 0.33
N ALA A 157 -19.62 4.16 0.12
CA ALA A 157 -20.67 3.50 0.87
C ALA A 157 -21.45 2.58 -0.08
N TYR A 158 -21.21 1.28 0.01
CA TYR A 158 -21.88 0.29 -0.84
C TYR A 158 -23.24 -0.08 -0.25
N MET A 159 -24.28 0.11 -1.04
CA MET A 159 -25.67 -0.25 -0.71
C MET A 159 -25.99 -1.56 -1.41
N ILE A 160 -25.99 -2.66 -0.65
CA ILE A 160 -26.13 -4.03 -1.14
C ILE A 160 -27.55 -4.53 -0.82
N PRO A 161 -28.28 -5.16 -1.75
CA PRO A 161 -29.62 -5.67 -1.46
C PRO A 161 -29.61 -6.65 -0.28
N LYS A 162 -30.55 -6.51 0.65
CA LYS A 162 -30.63 -7.38 1.82
C LYS A 162 -30.82 -8.84 1.40
N GLY A 163 -29.99 -9.72 1.96
CA GLY A 163 -29.99 -11.15 1.62
C GLY A 163 -29.11 -11.53 0.42
N PHE A 164 -28.47 -10.56 -0.23
CA PHE A 164 -27.48 -10.84 -1.27
C PHE A 164 -26.24 -11.52 -0.68
N GLU A 165 -25.83 -12.64 -1.29
CA GLU A 165 -24.56 -13.31 -1.01
C GLU A 165 -23.87 -13.70 -2.32
N GLY A 166 -22.59 -13.32 -2.44
CA GLY A 166 -21.78 -13.70 -3.59
C GLY A 166 -20.84 -12.59 -4.06
N GLU A 167 -20.46 -12.72 -5.33
CA GLU A 167 -19.64 -11.76 -6.06
C GLU A 167 -20.42 -10.49 -6.38
N ILE A 168 -19.78 -9.34 -6.18
CA ILE A 168 -20.23 -8.02 -6.60
C ILE A 168 -19.18 -7.45 -7.54
N LYS A 169 -19.59 -6.89 -8.68
CA LYS A 169 -18.70 -6.13 -9.57
C LYS A 169 -19.09 -4.66 -9.61
N ILE A 170 -18.12 -3.77 -9.42
CA ILE A 170 -18.34 -2.32 -9.52
C ILE A 170 -17.55 -1.80 -10.72
N LEU A 171 -18.23 -1.13 -11.64
CA LEU A 171 -17.60 -0.44 -12.77
C LEU A 171 -17.44 1.03 -12.42
N HIS A 172 -16.24 1.54 -12.56
CA HIS A 172 -15.84 2.91 -12.23
C HIS A 172 -15.64 3.75 -13.49
N ASP A 173 -15.57 5.07 -13.29
CA ASP A 173 -15.42 6.08 -14.36
C ASP A 173 -16.58 6.06 -15.38
N MET A 174 -17.79 5.82 -14.88
CA MET A 174 -19.00 5.74 -15.70
C MET A 174 -19.76 7.06 -15.68
N LYS A 175 -19.76 7.80 -16.79
CA LYS A 175 -20.42 9.12 -16.90
C LYS A 175 -21.90 9.14 -16.54
N ASN A 176 -22.60 8.04 -16.83
CA ASN A 176 -24.04 7.91 -16.57
C ASN A 176 -24.35 7.31 -15.19
N ALA A 177 -23.33 7.05 -14.36
CA ALA A 177 -23.55 6.50 -13.03
C ALA A 177 -24.15 7.55 -12.08
N PRO A 178 -24.99 7.12 -11.13
CA PRO A 178 -25.51 8.01 -10.09
C PRO A 178 -24.36 8.64 -9.28
N GLN A 179 -24.46 9.95 -9.04
CA GLN A 179 -23.55 10.69 -8.16
C GLN A 179 -24.30 11.10 -6.90
N GLU A 180 -24.31 10.23 -5.90
CA GLU A 180 -24.95 10.46 -4.61
C GLU A 180 -23.91 10.44 -3.50
N LYS A 181 -24.08 11.34 -2.52
CA LYS A 181 -23.23 11.39 -1.33
C LYS A 181 -24.06 11.24 -0.06
N THR A 182 -23.50 10.54 0.92
CA THR A 182 -24.05 10.50 2.27
C THR A 182 -23.86 11.84 2.98
N ALA A 183 -24.59 12.06 4.08
CA ALA A 183 -24.41 13.25 4.92
C ALA A 183 -22.98 13.38 5.48
N ASP A 184 -22.29 12.25 5.65
CA ASP A 184 -20.91 12.19 6.12
C ASP A 184 -19.88 12.30 4.98
N GLY A 185 -20.33 12.55 3.74
CA GLY A 185 -19.45 12.80 2.59
C GLY A 185 -19.00 11.57 1.80
N TYR A 186 -19.51 10.36 2.12
CA TYR A 186 -19.21 9.14 1.35
C TYR A 186 -19.95 9.09 0.02
N ASP A 187 -19.27 8.67 -1.05
CA ASP A 187 -19.86 8.35 -2.36
C ASP A 187 -20.69 7.07 -2.29
N VAL A 188 -21.96 7.15 -2.66
CA VAL A 188 -22.91 6.04 -2.55
C VAL A 188 -22.85 5.21 -3.82
N ILE A 189 -22.52 3.92 -3.67
CA ILE A 189 -22.51 2.96 -4.77
C ILE A 189 -23.63 1.95 -4.52
N THR A 190 -24.67 2.02 -5.34
CA THR A 190 -25.82 1.10 -5.23
C THR A 190 -25.57 -0.15 -6.04
N ILE A 191 -25.70 -1.31 -5.40
CA ILE A 191 -25.58 -2.62 -6.02
C ILE A 191 -26.99 -3.14 -6.33
N ASN A 192 -27.21 -3.61 -7.55
CA ASN A 192 -28.48 -4.19 -7.94
C ASN A 192 -28.60 -5.66 -7.54
N GLU A 193 -29.78 -6.25 -7.75
CA GLU A 193 -30.05 -7.67 -7.44
C GLU A 193 -29.20 -8.65 -8.25
N SER A 194 -28.65 -8.22 -9.39
CA SER A 194 -27.74 -9.04 -10.20
C SER A 194 -26.30 -9.02 -9.65
N GLY A 195 -26.00 -8.22 -8.62
CA GLY A 195 -24.68 -8.16 -8.01
C GLY A 195 -23.70 -7.26 -8.74
N TYR A 196 -24.15 -6.15 -9.32
CA TYR A 196 -23.23 -5.13 -9.81
C TYR A 196 -23.70 -3.71 -9.55
N GLY A 197 -22.77 -2.76 -9.59
CA GLY A 197 -23.02 -1.33 -9.45
C GLY A 197 -22.13 -0.50 -10.39
N LEU A 198 -22.52 0.76 -10.58
CA LEU A 198 -21.77 1.72 -11.37
C LEU A 198 -21.34 2.89 -10.46
N SER A 199 -20.13 3.38 -10.66
CA SER A 199 -19.59 4.56 -10.01
C SER A 199 -19.10 5.56 -11.05
N ALA A 200 -19.41 6.84 -10.84
CA ALA A 200 -18.91 7.91 -11.69
C ALA A 200 -17.47 8.28 -11.37
N GLU A 201 -17.02 7.96 -10.15
CA GLU A 201 -15.66 8.24 -9.70
C GLU A 201 -14.72 7.12 -10.17
N PRO A 202 -13.45 7.47 -10.51
CA PRO A 202 -12.45 6.47 -10.86
C PRO A 202 -12.14 5.58 -9.66
N LEU A 203 -11.67 4.36 -9.93
CA LEU A 203 -11.23 3.46 -8.88
C LEU A 203 -10.00 4.06 -8.17
N ASP A 204 -10.15 4.40 -6.90
CA ASP A 204 -9.08 4.98 -6.10
C ASP A 204 -8.16 3.89 -5.52
N SER A 205 -6.84 4.10 -5.67
CA SER A 205 -5.79 3.26 -5.09
C SER A 205 -5.50 3.53 -3.62
N SER A 206 -6.15 4.54 -3.04
CA SER A 206 -6.02 4.96 -1.65
C SER A 206 -6.42 3.88 -0.64
N LEU A 207 -6.08 4.10 0.63
CA LEU A 207 -6.42 3.19 1.72
C LEU A 207 -7.94 3.02 1.86
N ILE A 208 -8.41 1.77 1.88
CA ILE A 208 -9.85 1.47 1.86
C ILE A 208 -10.51 1.80 3.22
N GLU A 209 -11.33 2.86 3.27
CA GLU A 209 -12.21 3.19 4.41
C GLU A 209 -13.69 3.03 4.07
N ASP A 210 -13.98 2.16 3.12
CA ASP A 210 -15.34 1.95 2.67
C ASP A 210 -16.26 1.38 3.77
N LYS A 211 -17.55 1.73 3.64
CA LYS A 211 -18.64 1.21 4.45
C LYS A 211 -19.54 0.34 3.57
N TYR A 212 -20.08 -0.72 4.16
CA TYR A 212 -20.91 -1.70 3.47
C TYR A 212 -22.23 -1.82 4.23
N PHE A 213 -23.35 -1.76 3.52
CA PHE A 213 -24.68 -1.84 4.11
C PHE A 213 -25.55 -2.83 3.34
N PHE A 214 -26.30 -3.66 4.05
CA PHE A 214 -27.48 -4.30 3.49
C PHE A 214 -28.64 -3.30 3.50
N VAL A 215 -29.36 -3.19 2.40
CA VAL A 215 -30.50 -2.29 2.23
C VAL A 215 -31.72 -3.11 1.87
N ASP A 216 -32.80 -2.93 2.62
CA ASP A 216 -34.07 -3.60 2.33
C ASP A 216 -34.95 -2.83 1.32
N GLU A 217 -36.10 -3.39 0.97
CA GLU A 217 -37.04 -2.78 0.02
C GLU A 217 -37.58 -1.42 0.49
N ASN A 218 -37.55 -1.13 1.79
CA ASN A 218 -37.98 0.14 2.38
C ASN A 218 -36.85 1.19 2.41
N GLY A 219 -35.62 0.79 2.06
CA GLY A 219 -34.42 1.63 2.13
C GLY A 219 -33.73 1.63 3.49
N ASP A 220 -34.15 0.77 4.43
CA ASP A 220 -33.52 0.66 5.74
C ASP A 220 -32.15 0.00 5.61
N ARG A 221 -31.15 0.57 6.30
CA ARG A 221 -29.74 0.19 6.17
C ARG A 221 -29.26 -0.58 7.40
N GLU A 222 -28.60 -1.70 7.15
CA GLU A 222 -27.96 -2.56 8.15
C GLU A 222 -26.46 -2.67 7.82
N GLU A 223 -25.60 -2.17 8.70
CA GLU A 223 -24.15 -2.17 8.46
C GLU A 223 -23.58 -3.59 8.41
N ILE A 224 -22.76 -3.86 7.41
CA ILE A 224 -22.09 -5.14 7.21
C ILE A 224 -20.70 -5.05 7.82
N GLU A 225 -20.37 -6.01 8.69
CA GLU A 225 -19.04 -6.07 9.28
C GLU A 225 -17.96 -6.28 8.21
N LYS A 226 -16.82 -5.59 8.35
CA LYS A 226 -15.70 -5.70 7.39
C LYS A 226 -15.15 -7.13 7.22
N LEU A 227 -15.38 -8.01 8.20
CA LEU A 227 -14.98 -9.42 8.11
C LEU A 227 -15.90 -10.27 7.23
N CYS A 228 -17.06 -9.73 6.86
CA CYS A 228 -18.04 -10.33 5.95
C CYS A 228 -17.84 -9.89 4.49
N VAL A 229 -16.82 -9.06 4.23
CA VAL A 229 -16.50 -8.54 2.91
C VAL A 229 -15.05 -8.88 2.55
N SER A 230 -14.84 -9.42 1.36
CA SER A 230 -13.52 -9.69 0.79
C SER A 230 -13.35 -8.84 -0.46
N VAL A 231 -12.24 -8.12 -0.56
CA VAL A 231 -11.86 -7.42 -1.79
C VAL A 231 -11.16 -8.42 -2.70
N GLY A 232 -11.60 -8.49 -3.95
CA GLY A 232 -11.06 -9.34 -4.99
C GLY A 232 -10.19 -8.56 -5.98
N ASP A 233 -10.32 -8.93 -7.25
CA ASP A 233 -9.56 -8.31 -8.34
C ASP A 233 -9.99 -6.87 -8.61
N ARG A 234 -8.98 -6.03 -8.89
CA ARG A 234 -9.11 -4.69 -9.46
C ARG A 234 -8.44 -4.68 -10.83
N LYS A 235 -9.16 -4.36 -11.91
CA LYS A 235 -8.59 -4.34 -13.27
C LYS A 235 -8.94 -3.05 -14.00
N ALA A 236 -8.00 -2.60 -14.81
CA ALA A 236 -8.19 -1.53 -15.77
C ALA A 236 -8.29 -2.13 -17.17
N ILE A 237 -9.31 -1.75 -17.92
CA ILE A 237 -9.51 -2.16 -19.31
C ILE A 237 -9.53 -0.90 -20.16
N GLY A 238 -8.63 -0.85 -21.14
CA GLY A 238 -8.50 0.27 -22.08
C GLY A 238 -8.37 -0.21 -23.51
N GLY A 239 -9.05 0.48 -24.43
CA GLY A 239 -9.02 0.26 -25.86
C GLY A 239 -9.24 1.54 -26.66
N GLU A 240 -9.38 1.43 -27.99
CA GLU A 240 -9.65 2.59 -28.83
C GLU A 240 -11.02 3.19 -28.52
N GLY A 241 -11.02 4.29 -27.77
CA GLY A 241 -12.23 5.07 -27.45
C GLY A 241 -12.91 4.73 -26.13
N TYR A 242 -12.49 3.70 -25.40
CA TYR A 242 -13.04 3.34 -24.10
C TYR A 242 -11.93 3.04 -23.09
N GLU A 243 -12.15 3.48 -21.85
CA GLU A 243 -11.31 3.18 -20.69
C GLU A 243 -12.26 3.06 -19.51
N TYR A 244 -12.24 1.93 -18.82
CA TYR A 244 -12.99 1.75 -17.59
C TYR A 244 -12.19 0.86 -16.64
N THR A 245 -12.42 1.08 -15.35
CA THR A 245 -11.86 0.25 -14.30
C THR A 245 -12.99 -0.51 -13.62
N TYR A 246 -12.71 -1.70 -13.13
CA TYR A 246 -13.66 -2.40 -12.30
C TYR A 246 -12.97 -3.03 -11.10
N GLU A 247 -13.72 -3.14 -10.01
CA GLU A 247 -13.32 -3.91 -8.85
C GLU A 247 -14.35 -4.99 -8.54
N THR A 248 -13.87 -6.05 -7.91
CA THR A 248 -14.68 -7.19 -7.49
C THR A 248 -14.66 -7.26 -5.98
N LEU A 249 -15.84 -7.41 -5.37
CA LEU A 249 -16.02 -7.65 -3.95
C LEU A 249 -16.76 -8.97 -3.75
N TYR A 250 -16.59 -9.60 -2.59
CA TYR A 250 -17.36 -10.78 -2.20
C TYR A 250 -17.98 -10.55 -0.84
N VAL A 251 -19.28 -10.84 -0.73
CA VAL A 251 -20.07 -10.59 0.49
C VAL A 251 -20.70 -11.89 0.96
N THR A 252 -20.67 -12.11 2.28
CA THR A 252 -21.30 -13.25 2.95
C THR A 252 -22.00 -12.80 4.23
N SER A 253 -23.10 -13.46 4.61
CA SER A 253 -23.76 -13.24 5.91
C SER A 253 -23.33 -14.26 6.98
N ASN A 254 -22.84 -15.43 6.56
CA ASN A 254 -22.64 -16.57 7.47
C ASN A 254 -21.19 -17.08 7.57
N LYS A 255 -20.29 -16.64 6.71
CA LYS A 255 -18.87 -17.05 6.70
C LYS A 255 -17.92 -15.93 7.11
N CYS A 256 -18.41 -14.93 7.83
CA CYS A 256 -17.62 -13.78 8.25
C CYS A 256 -16.40 -14.22 9.07
N GLY A 257 -15.23 -13.69 8.72
CA GLY A 257 -13.98 -14.00 9.41
C GLY A 257 -12.75 -13.63 8.58
N GLN A 258 -11.58 -13.68 9.21
CA GLN A 258 -10.31 -13.34 8.53
C GLN A 258 -10.07 -14.20 7.29
N VAL A 259 -10.37 -15.51 7.38
CA VAL A 259 -10.20 -16.44 6.25
C VAL A 259 -11.05 -16.02 5.06
N PHE A 260 -12.29 -15.60 5.29
CA PHE A 260 -13.18 -15.12 4.24
C PHE A 260 -12.68 -13.80 3.67
N ARG A 261 -12.35 -12.82 4.52
CA ARG A 261 -11.83 -11.52 4.11
C ARG A 261 -10.60 -11.62 3.20
N GLU A 262 -9.76 -12.64 3.39
CA GLU A 262 -8.56 -12.88 2.59
C GLU A 262 -8.79 -13.79 1.37
N ASN A 263 -9.86 -14.59 1.32
CA ASN A 263 -10.06 -15.63 0.33
C ASN A 263 -11.50 -15.72 -0.21
N GLY A 264 -12.27 -14.62 -0.19
CA GLY A 264 -13.69 -14.62 -0.53
C GLY A 264 -14.01 -15.21 -1.91
N GLU A 265 -13.16 -14.96 -2.89
CA GLU A 265 -13.24 -15.50 -4.25
C GLU A 265 -13.33 -17.04 -4.28
N LYS A 266 -12.63 -17.74 -3.38
CA LYS A 266 -12.66 -19.22 -3.36
C LYS A 266 -14.02 -19.77 -2.93
N TYR A 267 -14.82 -18.97 -2.24
CA TYR A 267 -16.15 -19.37 -1.77
C TYR A 267 -17.24 -19.08 -2.81
N PHE A 268 -17.00 -18.09 -3.66
CA PHE A 268 -17.93 -17.62 -4.67
C PHE A 268 -17.15 -17.44 -5.98
N GLY A 269 -17.24 -18.42 -6.87
CA GLY A 269 -16.66 -18.29 -8.21
C GLY A 269 -17.31 -17.16 -9.01
N GLU A 270 -16.68 -16.80 -10.13
CA GLU A 270 -17.19 -15.77 -11.03
C GLU A 270 -18.61 -16.11 -11.52
N ARG A 271 -19.56 -15.22 -11.25
CA ARG A 271 -20.98 -15.37 -11.60
C ARG A 271 -21.41 -14.44 -12.70
N LEU A 272 -20.84 -13.24 -12.75
CA LEU A 272 -21.23 -12.22 -13.72
C LEU A 272 -20.04 -11.92 -14.63
N GLN A 273 -20.25 -11.79 -15.93
CA GLN A 273 -19.20 -11.33 -16.84
C GLN A 273 -19.28 -9.82 -17.02
N ILE A 274 -18.12 -9.17 -17.16
CA ILE A 274 -18.08 -7.71 -17.37
C ILE A 274 -18.79 -7.32 -18.66
N GLU A 275 -18.61 -8.13 -19.71
CA GLU A 275 -19.27 -7.96 -21.00
C GLU A 275 -20.79 -7.92 -20.83
N GLU A 276 -21.34 -8.79 -19.99
CA GLU A 276 -22.78 -8.83 -19.73
C GLU A 276 -23.28 -7.52 -19.08
N ILE A 277 -22.53 -6.96 -18.12
CA ILE A 277 -22.85 -5.65 -17.53
C ILE A 277 -22.85 -4.57 -18.61
N LEU A 278 -21.80 -4.54 -19.45
CA LEU A 278 -21.67 -3.54 -20.50
C LEU A 278 -22.84 -3.58 -21.48
N PHE A 279 -23.30 -4.77 -21.89
CA PHE A 279 -24.48 -4.89 -22.76
C PHE A 279 -25.77 -4.44 -22.05
N ARG A 280 -25.96 -4.82 -20.79
CA ARG A 280 -27.19 -4.47 -20.02
C ARG A 280 -27.32 -2.96 -19.83
N GLU A 281 -26.21 -2.28 -19.59
CA GLU A 281 -26.14 -0.83 -19.39
C GLU A 281 -26.09 -0.05 -20.72
N GLY A 282 -26.17 -0.73 -21.87
CA GLY A 282 -26.09 -0.10 -23.19
C GLY A 282 -24.73 0.57 -23.45
N LEU A 283 -23.68 0.06 -22.81
CA LEU A 283 -22.29 0.48 -22.97
C LEU A 283 -21.54 -0.36 -24.00
N ALA A 284 -22.15 -1.46 -24.45
CA ALA A 284 -21.67 -2.24 -25.58
C ALA A 284 -22.84 -2.67 -26.49
N GLU A 285 -22.55 -2.84 -27.77
CA GLU A 285 -23.48 -3.37 -28.76
C GLU A 285 -22.82 -4.45 -29.64
N MET A 286 -23.62 -5.42 -30.09
CA MET A 286 -23.15 -6.45 -31.02
C MET A 286 -23.02 -5.87 -32.43
N ASN A 287 -21.97 -6.26 -33.13
CA ASN A 287 -21.71 -5.89 -34.53
C ASN A 287 -21.37 -7.15 -35.35
N ASP A 288 -21.25 -7.00 -36.68
CA ASP A 288 -20.98 -8.12 -37.60
C ASP A 288 -19.62 -8.83 -37.36
N TYR A 289 -18.72 -8.24 -36.55
CA TYR A 289 -17.37 -8.73 -36.26
C TYR A 289 -17.15 -9.07 -34.78
N GLY A 290 -18.20 -9.06 -33.94
CA GLY A 290 -18.11 -9.20 -32.49
C GLY A 290 -18.95 -8.17 -31.76
N TYR A 291 -18.34 -7.35 -30.91
CA TYR A 291 -19.02 -6.26 -30.20
C TYR A 291 -18.16 -4.99 -30.15
N THR A 292 -18.82 -3.84 -30.09
CA THR A 292 -18.18 -2.53 -29.88
C THR A 292 -18.55 -2.02 -28.51
N ILE A 293 -17.58 -1.47 -27.77
CA ILE A 293 -17.83 -0.75 -26.52
C ILE A 293 -17.99 0.73 -26.88
N HIS A 294 -19.06 1.36 -26.41
CA HIS A 294 -19.34 2.77 -26.65
C HIS A 294 -18.33 3.67 -25.93
N SER A 295 -17.90 4.72 -26.62
CA SER A 295 -16.98 5.71 -26.06
C SER A 295 -17.60 6.37 -24.84
N GLN A 296 -16.88 6.30 -23.73
CA GLN A 296 -17.18 7.07 -22.52
C GLN A 296 -16.42 8.41 -22.49
N LYS A 297 -15.62 8.73 -23.54
CA LYS A 297 -14.94 10.04 -23.68
C LYS A 297 -15.84 11.17 -24.15
#